data_AF-A0A379YZZ6-F1
#
_entry.id   AF-A0A379YZZ6-F1
#
_cell.length_a   1.000
_cell.length_b   1.000
_cell.length_c   1.000
_cell.angle_alpha   90.00
_cell.angle_beta   90.00
_cell.angle_gamma   90.00
#
_symmetry.space_group_name_H-M   'P 1'
#
loop_
_entity.id
_entity.type
_entity.pdbx_description
1 polymer ?
#
loop_
_entity_poly.entity_id
_entity_poly.type
_entity_poly.pdbx_seq_one_letter_code
_entity_poly.pdbx_strand_id
1 'polypeptide(L)'
;MVQQARQSSEAIPVTFIPSPQDKKSSHKGGKIHFRSQRGYFQRWRSGLNALLIALFLLLPFIDWQGRQAIWFDLANQQFYFFGSSLWPQDFTLLAWFFIAAAFALFFVTLFWGRVWCGYLCPQTAWTFGFAWVEEKLEGSRNQRIKLDASPMTVSKAGKRGGKHLLWMLMSLITGCGFIAYFVPAKQLYPEIFTFSAGFWDSTWVYFFALCTYLNAGWMREQMCLHCCPYARFQSAMFDSFTKTVTYDAQRGESRGPRKRKQATELGDCVDCNLCVEVCPTGIDIRNGLQYECINCGACVDACDQTMSKFGYRPGLISYTSEESLTGQTPPLWQRKRFIGYGAALLAILCTMGLDIYSRDPITLNVIRDRQSLYRETLDDGIENSYLLKIRNKTQQDKHYQIEISGALPYKLSTNSVHIAAGEQYELPLTLTVPVAQIDNNRSNLLFKVTEADAPDNSVSQKSVFFAP
;
A
#
# COMPACT_ATOMS: atom_id res chain seq x y z
N MET A 1 28.52 -41.94 21.92
CA MET A 1 27.43 -41.62 22.87
C MET A 1 28.02 -40.62 23.85
N VAL A 2 27.65 -39.35 23.99
CA VAL A 2 26.45 -38.54 23.69
C VAL A 2 26.99 -37.10 23.57
N GLN A 3 26.91 -36.45 22.41
CA GLN A 3 25.90 -35.41 22.11
C GLN A 3 25.94 -34.22 23.11
N GLN A 4 26.47 -33.08 22.68
CA GLN A 4 25.87 -31.79 23.04
C GLN A 4 26.03 -30.81 21.87
N ALA A 5 24.93 -30.70 21.14
CA ALA A 5 24.69 -29.77 20.07
C ALA A 5 24.75 -28.33 20.61
N ARG A 6 25.61 -27.49 20.03
CA ARG A 6 25.47 -26.04 20.13
C ARG A 6 24.34 -25.61 19.20
N GLN A 7 23.15 -25.46 19.80
CA GLN A 7 22.04 -24.74 19.19
C GLN A 7 22.40 -23.27 19.02
N SER A 8 22.18 -22.82 17.79
CA SER A 8 21.86 -21.46 17.33
C SER A 8 21.42 -20.46 18.41
N SER A 9 22.18 -19.36 18.55
CA SER A 9 21.60 -18.04 18.83
C SER A 9 21.86 -17.14 17.62
N GLU A 10 20.84 -17.01 16.78
CA GLU A 10 20.79 -16.24 15.53
C GLU A 10 20.52 -14.75 15.82
N ALA A 11 21.32 -14.16 16.71
CA ALA A 11 21.27 -12.74 17.05
C ALA A 11 22.64 -12.12 16.76
N ILE A 12 22.65 -11.10 15.91
CA ILE A 12 23.85 -10.30 15.61
C ILE A 12 24.32 -9.70 16.93
N PRO A 13 25.59 -9.87 17.34
CA PRO A 13 26.16 -8.98 18.33
C PRO A 13 26.17 -7.59 17.70
N VAL A 14 25.22 -6.74 18.11
CA VAL A 14 25.26 -5.31 17.82
C VAL A 14 26.49 -4.79 18.54
N THR A 15 27.63 -4.85 17.85
CA THR A 15 28.86 -4.27 18.36
C THR A 15 28.64 -2.77 18.23
N PHE A 16 28.21 -2.12 19.31
CA PHE A 16 28.40 -0.70 19.48
C PHE A 16 29.91 -0.49 19.47
N ILE A 17 30.48 -0.27 18.29
CA ILE A 17 31.83 0.26 18.17
C ILE A 17 31.70 1.69 18.73
N PRO A 18 32.24 1.99 19.93
CA PRO A 18 32.30 3.36 20.37
C PRO A 18 33.27 4.01 19.39
N SER A 19 32.75 4.86 18.51
CA SER A 19 33.61 5.70 17.68
C SER A 19 34.62 6.38 18.62
N PRO A 20 35.92 6.37 18.32
CA PRO A 20 36.89 7.18 19.03
C PRO A 20 36.32 8.60 19.12
N GLN A 21 36.27 9.09 20.35
CA GLN A 21 35.69 10.34 20.81
C GLN A 21 35.52 11.44 19.74
N ASP A 22 34.29 11.95 19.64
CA ASP A 22 33.99 13.37 19.47
C ASP A 22 34.85 14.16 18.49
N LYS A 23 34.85 13.75 17.23
CA LYS A 23 35.09 14.68 16.11
C LYS A 23 33.91 14.66 15.14
N LYS A 24 32.86 15.37 15.55
CA LYS A 24 31.73 15.87 14.73
C LYS A 24 30.79 14.82 14.12
N SER A 25 30.03 14.07 14.94
CA SER A 25 28.68 13.71 14.50
C SER A 25 27.77 14.95 14.68
N SER A 26 27.78 15.86 13.70
CA SER A 26 27.18 17.19 13.83
C SER A 26 25.64 17.23 13.74
N HIS A 27 24.93 16.20 14.16
CA HIS A 27 23.47 16.22 14.17
C HIS A 27 22.90 15.87 15.55
N LYS A 28 23.31 16.65 16.55
CA LYS A 28 22.44 16.93 17.72
C LYS A 28 21.30 17.86 17.26
N GLY A 29 20.16 17.29 16.88
CA GLY A 29 18.86 17.98 16.83
C GLY A 29 18.62 19.07 15.77
N GLY A 30 19.50 19.26 14.77
CA GLY A 30 19.33 20.27 13.72
C GLY A 30 18.74 19.72 12.41
N LYS A 31 18.02 20.57 11.66
CA LYS A 31 17.44 20.25 10.34
C LYS A 31 18.51 19.71 9.39
N ILE A 32 18.25 18.54 8.78
CA ILE A 32 19.15 17.93 7.80
C ILE A 32 18.97 18.62 6.43
N HIS A 33 20.03 19.26 5.96
CA HIS A 33 20.11 19.76 4.59
C HIS A 33 20.90 18.76 3.75
N PHE A 34 20.22 17.79 3.15
CA PHE A 34 20.89 16.86 2.25
C PHE A 34 21.09 17.49 0.86
N ARG A 35 22.20 17.12 0.23
CA ARG A 35 22.59 17.54 -1.11
C ARG A 35 21.88 16.68 -2.14
N SER A 36 21.38 17.30 -3.20
CA SER A 36 20.83 16.59 -4.34
C SER A 36 21.94 15.82 -5.07
N GLN A 37 21.63 14.58 -5.43
CA GLN A 37 22.53 13.73 -6.18
C GLN A 37 21.84 13.27 -7.46
N ARG A 38 22.62 13.14 -8.53
CA ARG A 38 22.21 12.52 -9.79
C ARG A 38 23.05 11.27 -9.98
N GLY A 39 22.52 10.27 -10.68
CA GLY A 39 23.22 9.03 -10.95
C GLY A 39 22.25 7.94 -11.37
N TYR A 40 22.73 6.70 -11.43
CA TYR A 40 21.91 5.58 -11.91
C TYR A 40 20.75 5.31 -10.94
N PHE A 41 21.06 5.18 -9.65
CA PHE A 41 20.07 4.88 -8.62
C PHE A 41 19.11 6.04 -8.41
N GLN A 42 19.62 7.28 -8.39
CA GLN A 42 18.77 8.46 -8.25
C GLN A 42 17.80 8.66 -9.42
N ARG A 43 18.18 8.29 -10.66
CA ARG A 43 17.28 8.34 -11.82
C ARG A 43 16.11 7.37 -11.67
N TRP A 44 16.40 6.11 -11.33
CA TRP A 44 15.37 5.11 -11.07
C TRP A 44 14.45 5.52 -9.92
N ARG A 45 15.04 5.98 -8.81
CA ARG A 45 14.28 6.44 -7.65
C ARG A 45 13.36 7.60 -7.98
N SER A 46 13.87 8.65 -8.63
CA SER A 46 13.04 9.81 -8.97
C SER A 46 11.98 9.46 -10.01
N GLY A 47 12.31 8.59 -10.97
CA GLY A 47 11.38 8.10 -11.99
C GLY A 47 10.24 7.29 -11.38
N LEU A 48 10.54 6.31 -10.54
CA LEU A 48 9.53 5.49 -9.85
C LEU A 48 8.66 6.33 -8.92
N ASN A 49 9.26 7.22 -8.12
CA ASN A 49 8.50 8.11 -7.24
C ASN A 49 7.55 9.02 -8.05
N ALA A 50 8.03 9.60 -9.16
CA ALA A 50 7.20 10.43 -10.02
C ALA A 50 6.06 9.63 -10.67
N LEU A 51 6.36 8.41 -11.15
CA LEU A 51 5.36 7.51 -11.71
C LEU A 51 4.28 7.14 -10.68
N LEU A 52 4.68 6.77 -9.46
CA LEU A 52 3.73 6.41 -8.40
C LEU A 52 2.85 7.58 -7.97
N ILE A 53 3.43 8.78 -7.81
CA ILE A 53 2.66 10.00 -7.53
C ILE A 53 1.70 10.30 -8.68
N ALA A 54 2.15 10.18 -9.93
CA ALA A 54 1.30 10.40 -11.09
C ALA A 54 0.15 9.38 -11.15
N LEU A 55 0.42 8.09 -10.95
CA LEU A 55 -0.61 7.05 -10.89
C LEU A 55 -1.61 7.35 -9.77
N PHE A 56 -1.14 7.67 -8.56
CA PHE A 56 -2.00 8.01 -7.43
C PHE A 56 -2.94 9.18 -7.73
N LEU A 57 -2.44 10.23 -8.39
CA LEU A 57 -3.25 11.42 -8.70
C LEU A 57 -4.16 11.23 -9.93
N LEU A 58 -3.74 10.44 -10.92
CA LEU A 58 -4.42 10.32 -12.22
C LEU A 58 -5.39 9.14 -12.30
N LEU A 59 -5.17 8.06 -11.54
CA LEU A 59 -6.04 6.89 -11.55
C LEU A 59 -7.53 7.24 -11.27
N PRO A 60 -7.85 8.12 -10.30
CA PRO A 60 -9.24 8.53 -10.07
C PRO A 60 -9.91 9.29 -11.24
N PHE A 61 -9.15 9.82 -12.21
CA PHE A 61 -9.73 10.51 -13.37
C PHE A 61 -10.11 9.58 -14.53
N ILE A 62 -9.76 8.30 -14.42
CA ILE A 62 -10.07 7.31 -15.45
C ILE A 62 -11.53 6.90 -15.29
N ASP A 63 -12.32 7.12 -16.34
CA ASP A 63 -13.69 6.61 -16.42
C ASP A 63 -13.71 5.21 -17.01
N TRP A 64 -14.61 4.38 -16.52
CA TRP A 64 -14.92 3.07 -17.03
C TRP A 64 -16.44 2.88 -17.03
N GLN A 65 -17.03 2.65 -18.21
CA GLN A 65 -18.48 2.41 -18.38
C GLN A 65 -19.38 3.48 -17.73
N GLY A 66 -18.99 4.76 -17.83
CA GLY A 66 -19.81 5.89 -17.34
C GLY A 66 -19.64 6.24 -15.86
N ARG A 67 -18.73 5.55 -15.13
CA ARG A 67 -18.35 5.88 -13.74
C ARG A 67 -16.83 5.89 -13.57
N GLN A 68 -16.34 6.43 -12.46
CA GLN A 68 -14.92 6.38 -12.11
C GLN A 68 -14.45 4.92 -11.96
N ALA A 69 -13.29 4.59 -12.55
CA ALA A 69 -12.80 3.21 -12.63
C ALA A 69 -12.46 2.61 -11.26
N ILE A 70 -11.77 3.36 -10.39
CA ILE A 70 -11.51 2.93 -9.01
C ILE A 70 -12.28 3.88 -8.10
N TRP A 71 -13.39 3.41 -7.54
CA TRP A 71 -14.27 4.24 -6.73
C TRP A 71 -14.76 3.48 -5.51
N PHE A 72 -14.50 4.05 -4.33
CA PHE A 72 -14.89 3.51 -3.05
C PHE A 72 -16.14 4.24 -2.57
N ASP A 73 -17.31 3.77 -3.01
CA ASP A 73 -18.60 4.32 -2.65
C ASP A 73 -18.98 3.86 -1.23
N LEU A 74 -18.64 4.70 -0.25
CA LEU A 74 -18.96 4.44 1.16
C LEU A 74 -20.46 4.55 1.46
N ALA A 75 -21.24 5.30 0.67
CA ALA A 75 -22.66 5.49 0.89
C ALA A 75 -23.44 4.22 0.56
N ASN A 76 -23.11 3.60 -0.58
CA ASN A 76 -23.72 2.32 -1.00
C ASN A 76 -22.93 1.09 -0.54
N GLN A 77 -21.81 1.28 0.17
CA GLN A 77 -20.90 0.22 0.61
C GLN A 77 -20.38 -0.65 -0.54
N GLN A 78 -20.11 -0.02 -1.68
CA GLN A 78 -19.68 -0.67 -2.91
C GLN A 78 -18.28 -0.19 -3.28
N PHE A 79 -17.38 -1.13 -3.59
CA PHE A 79 -16.04 -0.80 -4.06
C PHE A 79 -15.90 -1.22 -5.52
N TYR A 80 -15.75 -0.24 -6.39
CA TYR A 80 -15.63 -0.43 -7.83
C TYR A 80 -14.15 -0.49 -8.23
N PHE A 81 -13.81 -1.52 -8.99
CA PHE A 81 -12.49 -1.74 -9.60
C PHE A 81 -12.68 -2.08 -11.07
N PHE A 82 -12.62 -1.06 -11.92
CA PHE A 82 -12.91 -1.12 -13.34
C PHE A 82 -14.32 -1.70 -13.58
N GLY A 83 -14.42 -2.90 -14.16
CA GLY A 83 -15.68 -3.61 -14.35
C GLY A 83 -16.19 -4.32 -13.09
N SER A 84 -15.34 -4.59 -12.10
CA SER A 84 -15.71 -5.38 -10.91
C SER A 84 -16.29 -4.53 -9.79
N SER A 85 -17.39 -4.99 -9.19
CA SER A 85 -17.95 -4.44 -7.95
C SER A 85 -17.71 -5.41 -6.79
N LEU A 86 -16.96 -4.99 -5.78
CA LEU A 86 -16.78 -5.72 -4.53
C LEU A 86 -17.75 -5.18 -3.48
N TRP A 87 -18.39 -6.12 -2.79
CA TRP A 87 -19.34 -5.83 -1.71
C TRP A 87 -18.72 -6.14 -0.34
N PRO A 88 -19.33 -5.73 0.78
CA PRO A 88 -18.77 -5.98 2.12
C PRO A 88 -18.57 -7.46 2.43
N GLN A 89 -19.37 -8.35 1.85
CA GLN A 89 -19.18 -9.80 1.99
C GLN A 89 -17.90 -10.31 1.31
N ASP A 90 -17.42 -9.60 0.29
CA ASP A 90 -16.19 -9.92 -0.44
C ASP A 90 -14.96 -9.25 0.21
N PHE A 91 -15.10 -8.61 1.38
CA PHE A 91 -14.00 -7.97 2.09
C PHE A 91 -12.92 -8.97 2.53
N THR A 92 -13.24 -10.26 2.63
CA THR A 92 -12.25 -11.32 2.86
C THR A 92 -11.20 -11.38 1.75
N LEU A 93 -11.60 -11.21 0.48
CA LEU A 93 -10.67 -11.18 -0.65
C LEU A 93 -9.74 -9.96 -0.58
N LEU A 94 -10.29 -8.81 -0.19
CA LEU A 94 -9.50 -7.60 0.01
C LEU A 94 -8.52 -7.77 1.19
N ALA A 95 -8.95 -8.40 2.27
CA ALA A 95 -8.09 -8.73 3.40
C ALA A 95 -6.95 -9.68 2.98
N TRP A 96 -7.25 -10.74 2.22
CA TRP A 96 -6.24 -11.65 1.67
C TRP A 96 -5.24 -10.92 0.79
N PHE A 97 -5.71 -10.01 -0.07
CA PHE A 97 -4.83 -9.19 -0.89
C PHE A 97 -3.88 -8.34 -0.04
N PHE A 98 -4.37 -7.67 1.00
CA PHE A 98 -3.51 -6.86 1.89
C PHE A 98 -2.53 -7.71 2.70
N ILE A 99 -2.95 -8.89 3.16
CA ILE A 99 -2.07 -9.84 3.86
C ILE A 99 -0.98 -10.31 2.90
N ALA A 100 -1.33 -10.71 1.67
CA ALA A 100 -0.38 -11.13 0.65
C ALA A 100 0.61 -10.00 0.31
N ALA A 101 0.11 -8.76 0.15
CA ALA A 101 0.95 -7.59 -0.11
C ALA A 101 1.93 -7.31 1.05
N ALA A 102 1.49 -7.43 2.30
CA ALA A 102 2.35 -7.28 3.47
C ALA A 102 3.45 -8.36 3.53
N PHE A 103 3.10 -9.63 3.30
CA PHE A 103 4.08 -10.72 3.26
C PHE A 103 5.02 -10.63 2.06
N ALA A 104 4.54 -10.17 0.90
CA ALA A 104 5.37 -9.90 -0.26
C ALA A 104 6.40 -8.80 0.04
N LEU A 105 5.97 -7.73 0.71
CA LEU A 105 6.85 -6.66 1.17
C LEU A 105 7.91 -7.19 2.16
N PHE A 106 7.52 -8.07 3.08
CA PHE A 106 8.45 -8.73 4.01
C PHE A 106 9.45 -9.63 3.27
N PHE A 107 8.98 -10.43 2.32
CA PHE A 107 9.82 -11.31 1.52
C PHE A 107 10.86 -10.52 0.69
N VAL A 108 10.43 -9.44 0.03
CA VAL A 108 11.34 -8.56 -0.72
C VAL A 108 12.37 -7.91 0.23
N THR A 109 11.97 -7.55 1.45
CA THR A 109 12.87 -6.96 2.45
C THR A 109 14.02 -7.88 2.82
N LEU A 110 13.79 -9.19 2.91
CA LEU A 110 14.84 -10.16 3.22
C LEU A 110 15.92 -10.26 2.12
N PHE A 111 15.58 -9.88 0.88
CA PHE A 111 16.52 -9.94 -0.22
C PHE A 111 17.19 -8.60 -0.49
N TRP A 112 16.40 -7.53 -0.57
CA TRP A 112 16.82 -6.18 -1.00
C TRP A 112 16.86 -5.15 0.15
N GLY A 113 16.69 -5.60 1.40
CA GLY A 113 16.68 -4.73 2.56
C GLY A 113 15.58 -3.68 2.47
N ARG A 114 15.93 -2.42 2.73
CA ARG A 114 14.98 -1.29 2.79
C ARG A 114 14.71 -0.61 1.45
N VAL A 115 14.87 -1.30 0.32
CA VAL A 115 14.64 -0.72 -1.02
C VAL A 115 13.22 -0.15 -1.18
N TRP A 116 12.20 -0.74 -0.54
CA TRP A 116 10.86 -0.14 -0.49
C TRP A 116 10.88 1.30 0.07
N CYS A 117 11.54 1.51 1.21
CA CYS A 117 11.67 2.84 1.82
C CYS A 117 12.37 3.83 0.89
N GLY A 118 13.38 3.37 0.14
CA GLY A 118 14.15 4.21 -0.78
C GLY A 118 13.41 4.60 -2.06
N TYR A 119 12.61 3.69 -2.64
CA TYR A 119 12.13 3.79 -4.03
C TYR A 119 10.61 3.77 -4.23
N LEU A 120 9.84 3.29 -3.26
CA LEU A 120 8.39 3.06 -3.42
C LEU A 120 7.55 3.72 -2.32
N CYS A 121 8.16 4.02 -1.17
CA CYS A 121 7.47 4.56 -0.02
C CYS A 121 6.91 5.98 -0.32
N PRO A 122 5.60 6.21 -0.11
CA PRO A 122 4.98 7.52 -0.32
C PRO A 122 5.63 8.61 0.54
N GLN A 123 5.94 8.33 1.81
CA GLN A 123 6.57 9.32 2.68
C GLN A 123 7.89 9.86 2.10
N THR A 124 8.75 8.98 1.56
CA THR A 124 10.02 9.42 0.98
C THR A 124 9.80 10.09 -0.36
N ALA A 125 8.88 9.61 -1.20
CA ALA A 125 8.55 10.24 -2.47
C ALA A 125 8.13 11.71 -2.32
N TRP A 126 7.25 12.03 -1.36
CA TRP A 126 6.83 13.40 -1.09
C TRP A 126 7.94 14.22 -0.43
N THR A 127 8.68 13.65 0.53
CA THR A 127 9.83 14.32 1.17
C THR A 127 10.87 14.74 0.14
N PHE A 128 11.19 13.86 -0.83
CA PHE A 128 12.10 14.18 -1.92
C PHE A 128 11.52 15.22 -2.88
N GLY A 129 10.21 15.18 -3.16
CA GLY A 129 9.54 16.23 -3.93
C GLY A 129 9.64 17.61 -3.26
N PHE A 130 9.42 17.68 -1.96
CA PHE A 130 9.52 18.92 -1.18
C PHE A 130 10.97 19.43 -1.12
N ALA A 131 11.93 18.53 -0.97
CA ALA A 131 13.35 18.87 -1.01
C ALA A 131 13.81 19.34 -2.41
N TRP A 132 13.22 18.79 -3.48
CA TRP A 132 13.45 19.28 -4.84
C TRP A 132 12.95 20.71 -5.03
N VAL A 133 11.77 21.05 -4.49
CA VAL A 133 11.25 22.43 -4.48
C VAL A 133 12.20 23.36 -3.70
N GLU A 134 12.69 22.92 -2.53
CA GLU A 134 13.68 23.68 -1.76
C GLU A 134 14.95 23.94 -2.55
N GLU A 135 15.47 22.94 -3.24
CA GLU A 135 16.67 23.09 -4.05
C GLU A 135 16.47 24.09 -5.19
N LYS A 136 15.29 24.08 -5.83
CA LYS A 136 14.98 24.98 -6.94
C LYS A 136 14.82 26.43 -6.53
N LEU A 137 14.23 26.71 -5.36
CA LEU A 137 13.97 28.08 -4.91
C LEU A 137 15.08 28.64 -4.00
N GLU A 138 15.59 27.83 -3.07
CA GLU A 138 16.56 28.27 -2.08
C GLU A 138 18.02 27.92 -2.48
N GLY A 139 18.20 26.97 -3.40
CA GLY A 139 19.49 26.60 -3.97
C GLY A 139 20.10 25.33 -3.38
N SER A 140 21.38 25.11 -3.69
CA SER A 140 22.17 23.97 -3.21
C SER A 140 22.24 23.89 -1.68
N ARG A 141 22.65 22.73 -1.15
CA ARG A 141 22.82 22.48 0.29
C ARG A 141 23.50 23.64 1.03
N ASN A 142 24.67 24.08 0.58
CA ASN A 142 25.44 25.13 1.25
C ASN A 142 24.77 26.50 1.15
N GLN A 143 24.07 26.77 0.04
CA GLN A 143 23.28 28.00 -0.11
C GLN A 143 22.10 28.03 0.87
N ARG A 144 21.43 26.89 1.09
CA ARG A 144 20.34 26.77 2.08
C ARG A 144 20.85 26.98 3.51
N ILE A 145 21.93 26.32 3.90
CA ILE A 145 22.56 26.51 5.22
C ILE A 145 22.94 27.99 5.44
N LYS A 146 23.55 28.62 4.44
CA LYS A 146 23.87 30.06 4.50
C LYS A 146 22.62 30.94 4.57
N LEU A 147 21.56 30.58 3.84
CA LEU A 147 20.29 31.30 3.84
C LEU A 147 19.58 31.18 5.20
N ASP A 148 19.62 30.02 5.86
CA ASP A 148 19.10 29.82 7.21
C ASP A 148 19.80 30.76 8.21
N ALA A 149 21.14 30.82 8.17
CA ALA A 149 21.94 31.68 9.05
C ALA A 149 21.85 33.19 8.75
N SER A 150 21.43 33.58 7.54
CA SER A 150 21.34 34.99 7.14
C SER A 150 20.12 35.73 7.75
N PRO A 151 20.17 37.06 7.95
CA PRO A 151 19.02 37.83 8.43
C PRO A 151 17.85 37.82 7.44
N MET A 152 16.64 38.14 7.91
CA MET A 152 15.45 38.16 7.06
C MET A 152 15.50 39.35 6.10
N THR A 153 15.83 39.08 4.83
CA THR A 153 15.78 40.06 3.72
C THR A 153 14.54 39.81 2.85
N VAL A 154 14.13 40.81 2.06
CA VAL A 154 13.00 40.65 1.10
C VAL A 154 13.22 39.46 0.16
N SER A 155 14.46 39.25 -0.31
CA SER A 155 14.80 38.08 -1.14
C SER A 155 14.64 36.76 -0.37
N LYS A 156 15.07 36.70 0.90
CA LYS A 156 14.88 35.51 1.75
C LYS A 156 13.39 35.26 2.00
N ALA A 157 12.61 36.29 2.33
CA ALA A 157 11.18 36.18 2.53
C ALA A 157 10.46 35.67 1.27
N GLY A 158 10.79 36.21 0.09
CA GLY A 158 10.25 35.73 -1.19
C GLY A 158 10.59 34.27 -1.49
N LYS A 159 11.84 33.84 -1.28
CA LYS A 159 12.24 32.43 -1.45
C LYS A 159 11.50 31.50 -0.49
N ARG A 160 11.36 31.89 0.78
CA ARG A 160 10.65 31.09 1.80
C ARG A 160 9.16 31.03 1.51
N GLY A 161 8.55 32.17 1.20
CA GLY A 161 7.13 32.27 0.83
C GLY A 161 6.81 31.43 -0.39
N GLY A 162 7.60 31.55 -1.46
CA GLY A 162 7.44 30.73 -2.67
C GLY A 162 7.55 29.24 -2.41
N LYS A 163 8.50 28.82 -1.55
CA LYS A 163 8.62 27.41 -1.15
C LYS A 163 7.37 26.94 -0.40
N HIS A 164 6.93 27.68 0.62
CA HIS A 164 5.78 27.28 1.42
C HIS A 164 4.49 27.29 0.59
N LEU A 165 4.36 28.20 -0.37
CA LEU A 165 3.26 28.23 -1.33
C LEU A 165 3.25 26.96 -2.20
N LEU A 166 4.39 26.59 -2.80
CA LEU A 166 4.48 25.37 -3.61
C LEU A 166 4.25 24.10 -2.77
N TRP A 167 4.77 24.04 -1.54
CA TRP A 167 4.47 22.95 -0.61
C TRP A 167 2.98 22.86 -0.31
N MET A 168 2.32 23.98 -0.06
CA MET A 168 0.88 24.03 0.21
C MET A 168 0.07 23.57 -1.00
N LEU A 169 0.43 24.00 -2.22
CA LEU A 169 -0.23 23.55 -3.46
C LEU A 169 -0.04 22.05 -3.69
N MET A 170 1.19 21.53 -3.55
CA MET A 170 1.45 20.09 -3.66
C MET A 170 0.67 19.27 -2.62
N SER A 171 0.62 19.78 -1.38
CA SER A 171 -0.16 19.18 -0.31
C SER A 171 -1.66 19.21 -0.59
N LEU A 172 -2.20 20.31 -1.09
CA LEU A 172 -3.62 20.44 -1.43
C LEU A 172 -4.01 19.45 -2.53
N ILE A 173 -3.22 19.38 -3.61
CA ILE A 173 -3.41 18.39 -4.69
C ILE A 173 -3.34 16.96 -4.14
N THR A 174 -2.43 16.69 -3.20
CA THR A 174 -2.34 15.38 -2.55
C THR A 174 -3.58 15.07 -1.70
N GLY A 175 -4.09 16.05 -0.95
CA GLY A 175 -5.34 15.94 -0.19
C GLY A 175 -6.53 15.63 -1.09
N CYS A 176 -6.66 16.33 -2.21
CA CYS A 176 -7.65 16.00 -3.24
C CYS A 176 -7.45 14.59 -3.78
N GLY A 177 -6.21 14.18 -4.06
CA GLY A 177 -5.89 12.82 -4.51
C GLY A 177 -6.36 11.73 -3.56
N PHE A 178 -6.21 11.90 -2.24
CA PHE A 178 -6.70 10.93 -1.26
C PHE A 178 -8.23 10.81 -1.28
N ILE A 179 -8.94 11.94 -1.32
CA ILE A 179 -10.40 11.96 -1.29
C ILE A 179 -11.03 11.61 -2.64
N ALA A 180 -10.29 11.78 -3.74
CA ALA A 180 -10.73 11.45 -5.08
C ALA A 180 -11.02 9.95 -5.28
N TYR A 181 -10.52 9.07 -4.42
CA TYR A 181 -10.89 7.64 -4.45
C TYR A 181 -12.28 7.37 -3.86
N PHE A 182 -12.82 8.30 -3.06
CA PHE A 182 -14.12 8.17 -2.39
C PHE A 182 -15.19 9.06 -3.01
N VAL A 183 -14.80 10.26 -3.45
CA VAL A 183 -15.66 11.23 -4.14
C VAL A 183 -15.16 11.37 -5.58
N PRO A 184 -16.04 11.32 -6.61
CA PRO A 184 -15.62 11.39 -8.01
C PRO A 184 -14.66 12.55 -8.30
N ALA A 185 -13.49 12.24 -8.85
CA ALA A 185 -12.39 13.20 -9.01
C ALA A 185 -12.76 14.42 -9.87
N LYS A 186 -13.56 14.18 -10.92
CA LYS A 186 -14.04 15.21 -11.86
C LYS A 186 -14.97 16.24 -11.20
N GLN A 187 -15.60 15.88 -10.09
CA GLN A 187 -16.44 16.76 -9.29
C GLN A 187 -15.61 17.42 -8.18
N LEU A 188 -14.86 16.61 -7.41
CA LEU A 188 -14.15 17.05 -6.22
C LEU A 188 -13.13 18.17 -6.49
N TYR A 189 -12.31 18.02 -7.53
CA TYR A 189 -11.22 18.98 -7.78
C TYR A 189 -11.76 20.39 -8.07
N PRO A 190 -12.66 20.59 -9.06
CA PRO A 190 -13.27 21.90 -9.28
C PRO A 190 -13.89 22.50 -8.03
N GLU A 191 -14.69 21.73 -7.29
CA GLU A 191 -15.42 22.21 -6.11
C GLU A 191 -14.50 22.70 -4.98
N ILE A 192 -13.35 22.04 -4.78
CA ILE A 192 -12.36 22.48 -3.79
C ILE A 192 -11.71 23.80 -4.23
N PHE A 193 -11.37 23.95 -5.52
CA PHE A 193 -10.72 25.18 -6.02
C PHE A 193 -11.70 26.36 -6.18
N THR A 194 -13.00 26.10 -6.35
CA THR A 194 -14.05 27.14 -6.37
C THR A 194 -14.63 27.43 -4.99
N PHE A 195 -14.16 26.76 -3.94
CA PHE A 195 -14.68 26.87 -2.56
C PHE A 195 -16.17 26.54 -2.44
N SER A 196 -16.67 25.63 -3.28
CA SER A 196 -18.07 25.18 -3.30
C SER A 196 -18.27 23.73 -2.81
N ALA A 197 -17.20 23.04 -2.46
CA ALA A 197 -17.25 21.67 -1.94
C ALA A 197 -18.02 21.57 -0.62
N GLY A 198 -18.61 20.40 -0.37
CA GLY A 198 -19.28 20.10 0.90
C GLY A 198 -18.35 20.23 2.11
N PHE A 199 -18.95 20.41 3.30
CA PHE A 199 -18.20 20.55 4.56
C PHE A 199 -17.29 19.35 4.82
N TRP A 200 -17.79 18.14 4.63
CA TRP A 200 -17.05 16.91 4.90
C TRP A 200 -15.91 16.70 3.91
N ASP A 201 -16.16 16.90 2.62
CA ASP A 201 -15.16 16.74 1.57
C ASP A 201 -14.00 17.72 1.77
N SER A 202 -14.33 18.99 2.03
CA SER A 202 -13.36 20.04 2.33
C SER A 202 -12.54 19.70 3.58
N THR A 203 -13.19 19.26 4.66
CA THR A 203 -12.52 18.95 5.92
C THR A 203 -11.47 17.86 5.73
N TRP A 204 -11.81 16.77 5.05
CA TRP A 204 -10.88 15.66 4.82
C TRP A 204 -9.77 16.01 3.83
N VAL A 205 -10.07 16.77 2.77
CA VAL A 205 -9.05 17.28 1.84
C VAL A 205 -8.01 18.13 2.58
N TYR A 206 -8.46 19.11 3.37
CA TYR A 206 -7.55 19.97 4.13
C TYR A 206 -6.80 19.23 5.23
N PHE A 207 -7.42 18.25 5.89
CA PHE A 207 -6.76 17.39 6.86
C PHE A 207 -5.60 16.63 6.22
N PHE A 208 -5.82 15.93 5.09
CA PHE A 208 -4.75 15.21 4.41
C PHE A 208 -3.68 16.16 3.83
N ALA A 209 -4.09 17.31 3.31
CA ALA A 209 -3.14 18.34 2.86
C ALA A 209 -2.24 18.83 4.00
N LEU A 210 -2.81 19.11 5.18
CA LEU A 210 -2.07 19.50 6.37
C LEU A 210 -1.10 18.38 6.80
N CYS A 211 -1.57 17.13 6.85
CA CYS A 211 -0.72 15.99 7.16
C CYS A 211 0.44 15.85 6.17
N THR A 212 0.19 15.96 4.85
CA THR A 212 1.25 15.92 3.84
C THR A 212 2.25 17.06 4.02
N TYR A 213 1.76 18.27 4.32
CA TYR A 213 2.61 19.45 4.51
C TYR A 213 3.54 19.28 5.72
N LEU A 214 2.99 18.82 6.85
CA LEU A 214 3.75 18.58 8.08
C LEU A 214 4.73 17.40 7.90
N ASN A 215 4.27 16.29 7.36
CA ASN A 215 5.05 15.07 7.23
C ASN A 215 6.22 15.22 6.24
N ALA A 216 5.99 15.76 5.04
CA ALA A 216 7.02 15.90 4.01
C ALA A 216 7.86 17.17 4.19
N GLY A 217 7.27 18.25 4.70
CA GLY A 217 7.95 19.54 4.85
C GLY A 217 8.81 19.61 6.11
N TRP A 218 8.26 19.20 7.24
CA TRP A 218 8.85 19.45 8.56
C TRP A 218 9.37 18.19 9.23
N MET A 219 8.58 17.12 9.33
CA MET A 219 8.97 15.89 10.03
C MET A 219 10.01 15.07 9.26
N ARG A 220 9.87 14.95 7.92
CA ARG A 220 10.84 14.32 7.02
C ARG A 220 11.33 12.95 7.54
N GLU A 221 12.61 12.85 7.88
CA GLU A 221 13.24 11.64 8.39
C GLU A 221 12.68 11.18 9.74
N GLN A 222 12.18 12.10 10.58
CA GLN A 222 11.59 11.76 11.87
C GLN A 222 10.40 10.81 11.71
N MET A 223 9.62 10.96 10.63
CA MET A 223 8.54 10.04 10.30
C MET A 223 9.07 8.61 10.09
N CYS A 224 10.19 8.46 9.38
CA CYS A 224 10.81 7.17 9.11
C CYS A 224 11.52 6.57 10.33
N LEU A 225 12.07 7.42 11.22
CA LEU A 225 12.86 6.99 12.37
C LEU A 225 12.01 6.67 13.60
N HIS A 226 10.93 7.42 13.82
CA HIS A 226 10.15 7.37 15.06
C HIS A 226 8.70 6.96 14.86
N CYS A 227 8.05 7.38 13.77
CA CYS A 227 6.62 7.12 13.56
C CYS A 227 6.36 5.83 12.78
N CYS A 228 7.24 5.46 11.84
CA CYS A 228 7.04 4.34 10.95
C CYS A 228 7.33 3.00 11.67
N PRO A 229 6.31 2.18 11.98
CA PRO A 229 6.56 0.89 12.64
C PRO A 229 7.32 -0.07 11.72
N TYR A 230 7.08 0.02 10.41
CA TYR A 230 7.73 -0.82 9.41
C TYR A 230 9.26 -0.66 9.42
N ALA A 231 9.77 0.57 9.54
CA ALA A 231 11.21 0.81 9.64
C ALA A 231 11.88 0.01 10.77
N ARG A 232 11.19 -0.12 11.91
CA ARG A 232 11.67 -0.89 13.07
C ARG A 232 11.55 -2.39 12.83
N PHE A 233 10.42 -2.87 12.31
CA PHE A 233 10.25 -4.28 11.99
C PHE A 233 11.30 -4.78 10.99
N GLN A 234 11.60 -3.99 9.95
CA GLN A 234 12.62 -4.36 8.96
C GLN A 234 14.01 -4.56 9.58
N SER A 235 14.38 -3.73 10.56
CA SER A 235 15.68 -3.86 11.24
C SER A 235 15.83 -5.20 11.98
N ALA A 236 14.73 -5.77 12.48
CA ALA A 236 14.72 -7.09 13.11
C ALA A 236 14.70 -8.24 12.09
N MET A 237 14.25 -7.98 10.85
CA MET A 237 14.16 -9.00 9.80
C MET A 237 15.48 -9.21 9.06
N PHE A 238 16.38 -8.24 9.09
CA PHE A 238 17.66 -8.32 8.38
C PHE A 238 18.50 -9.52 8.83
N ASP A 239 19.17 -10.15 7.86
CA ASP A 239 20.21 -11.15 8.06
C ASP A 239 21.50 -10.67 7.37
N SER A 240 22.63 -11.32 7.66
CA SER A 240 23.95 -10.99 7.08
C SER A 240 24.03 -11.20 5.55
N PHE A 241 22.99 -11.84 4.98
CA PHE A 241 22.82 -12.10 3.55
C PHE A 241 21.90 -11.09 2.86
N THR A 242 21.25 -10.21 3.61
CA THR A 242 20.34 -9.21 3.06
C THR A 242 21.16 -8.16 2.32
N LYS A 243 20.83 -7.92 1.04
CA LYS A 243 21.53 -6.90 0.26
C LYS A 243 21.10 -5.52 0.75
N THR A 244 22.05 -4.78 1.29
CA THR A 244 21.84 -3.41 1.74
C THR A 244 22.88 -2.49 1.09
N VAL A 245 22.68 -1.18 1.23
CA VAL A 245 23.72 -0.24 0.80
C VAL A 245 24.84 -0.33 1.83
N THR A 246 26.02 -0.79 1.42
CA THR A 246 27.13 -1.13 2.33
C THR A 246 28.43 -0.53 1.80
N TYR A 247 29.28 -0.08 2.71
CA TYR A 247 30.64 0.39 2.43
C TYR A 247 31.64 -0.76 2.58
N ASP A 248 32.50 -0.94 1.58
CA ASP A 248 33.59 -1.92 1.62
C ASP A 248 34.75 -1.38 2.48
N ALA A 249 34.75 -1.77 3.75
CA ALA A 249 35.77 -1.34 4.71
C ALA A 249 37.15 -1.93 4.39
N GLN A 250 37.24 -3.15 3.86
CA GLN A 250 38.53 -3.78 3.54
C GLN A 250 39.26 -3.02 2.43
N ARG A 251 38.50 -2.55 1.45
CA ARG A 251 39.02 -1.75 0.33
C ARG A 251 39.19 -0.27 0.69
N GLY A 252 38.31 0.27 1.51
CA GLY A 252 38.20 1.70 1.76
C GLY A 252 39.01 2.23 2.94
N GLU A 253 39.20 1.43 4.00
CA GLU A 253 39.85 1.87 5.24
C GLU A 253 41.36 2.01 5.10
N SER A 254 41.99 2.73 6.05
CA SER A 254 43.20 3.56 5.84
C SER A 254 42.93 4.78 4.95
N ARG A 255 41.72 5.34 5.07
CA ARG A 255 41.24 6.48 4.28
C ARG A 255 41.94 7.80 4.63
N GLY A 256 42.00 8.72 3.66
CA GLY A 256 42.55 10.06 3.90
C GLY A 256 42.50 10.99 2.68
N PRO A 257 42.65 12.31 2.89
CA PRO A 257 42.63 13.29 1.81
C PRO A 257 43.88 13.16 0.93
N ARG A 258 43.71 13.34 -0.39
CA ARG A 258 44.80 13.25 -1.38
C ARG A 258 44.46 13.97 -2.67
N LYS A 259 45.50 14.28 -3.46
CA LYS A 259 45.34 14.86 -4.80
C LYS A 259 44.99 13.76 -5.81
N ARG A 260 44.34 14.15 -6.91
CA ARG A 260 44.06 13.22 -8.02
C ARG A 260 45.37 12.72 -8.62
N LYS A 261 45.42 11.42 -8.97
CA LYS A 261 46.61 10.75 -9.52
C LYS A 261 47.84 10.72 -8.59
N GLN A 262 47.67 11.02 -7.29
CA GLN A 262 48.75 10.86 -6.31
C GLN A 262 48.90 9.38 -5.95
N ALA A 263 50.10 8.83 -6.09
CA ALA A 263 50.42 7.50 -5.55
C ALA A 263 50.30 7.52 -4.02
N THR A 264 49.65 6.51 -3.46
CA THR A 264 49.33 6.47 -2.04
C THR A 264 49.19 5.02 -1.58
N GLU A 265 49.58 4.74 -0.33
CA GLU A 265 49.34 3.46 0.36
C GLU A 265 47.98 3.45 1.09
N LEU A 266 47.21 4.53 0.96
CA LEU A 266 45.89 4.67 1.56
C LEU A 266 44.84 3.85 0.79
N GLY A 267 43.84 3.34 1.50
CA GLY A 267 42.68 2.70 0.89
C GLY A 267 41.86 3.63 0.01
N ASP A 268 40.96 3.08 -0.82
CA ASP A 268 40.29 3.80 -1.92
C ASP A 268 39.41 4.98 -1.46
N CYS A 269 38.95 4.99 -0.22
CA CYS A 269 38.12 6.07 0.34
C CYS A 269 38.91 7.37 0.52
N VAL A 270 38.58 8.40 -0.26
CA VAL A 270 39.29 9.71 -0.29
C VAL A 270 38.85 10.68 0.81
N ASP A 271 38.07 10.21 1.80
CA ASP A 271 37.55 10.99 2.94
C ASP A 271 36.84 12.31 2.56
N CYS A 272 36.12 12.31 1.42
CA CYS A 272 35.47 13.53 0.89
C CYS A 272 34.16 13.93 1.59
N ASN A 273 33.62 13.08 2.46
CA ASN A 273 32.34 13.25 3.17
C ASN A 273 31.07 13.41 2.30
N LEU A 274 31.16 13.23 0.97
CA LEU A 274 30.02 13.38 0.07
C LEU A 274 28.89 12.37 0.34
N CYS A 275 29.23 11.16 0.77
CA CYS A 275 28.24 10.13 1.14
C CYS A 275 27.33 10.58 2.30
N VAL A 276 27.85 11.34 3.25
CA VAL A 276 27.10 11.93 4.36
C VAL A 276 26.27 13.11 3.87
N GLU A 277 26.84 13.97 3.02
CA GLU A 277 26.12 15.15 2.51
C GLU A 277 24.87 14.80 1.70
N VAL A 278 24.90 13.72 0.92
CA VAL A 278 23.76 13.28 0.09
C VAL A 278 22.77 12.40 0.83
N CYS A 279 23.08 12.01 2.08
CA CYS A 279 22.24 11.13 2.86
C CYS A 279 21.02 11.88 3.42
N PRO A 280 19.78 11.47 3.08
CA PRO A 280 18.57 12.14 3.58
C PRO A 280 18.36 11.96 5.09
N THR A 281 18.94 10.92 5.69
CA THR A 281 18.89 10.65 7.14
C THR A 281 20.15 11.09 7.87
N GLY A 282 21.13 11.68 7.17
CA GLY A 282 22.34 12.26 7.78
C GLY A 282 23.34 11.24 8.36
N ILE A 283 23.19 9.95 8.07
CA ILE A 283 24.11 8.91 8.54
C ILE A 283 25.45 8.91 7.78
N ASP A 284 26.48 8.39 8.45
CA ASP A 284 27.77 8.07 7.84
C ASP A 284 27.90 6.58 7.60
N ILE A 285 27.65 6.19 6.35
CA ILE A 285 27.64 4.80 5.88
C ILE A 285 28.98 4.07 6.09
N ARG A 286 30.07 4.80 6.38
CA ARG A 286 31.38 4.23 6.67
C ARG A 286 31.45 3.64 8.08
N ASN A 287 30.49 3.96 8.95
CA ASN A 287 30.38 3.40 10.31
C ASN A 287 29.64 2.05 10.33
N GLY A 288 29.39 1.44 9.17
CA GLY A 288 28.73 0.15 9.04
C GLY A 288 27.22 0.26 8.83
N LEU A 289 26.52 -0.84 9.08
CA LEU A 289 25.07 -0.92 8.89
C LEU A 289 24.34 -0.13 9.98
N GLN A 290 23.57 0.85 9.55
CA GLN A 290 22.77 1.72 10.42
C GLN A 290 21.29 1.57 10.10
N TYR A 291 20.45 1.38 11.11
CA TYR A 291 19.03 1.10 10.92
C TYR A 291 18.30 2.28 10.25
N GLU A 292 18.83 3.50 10.37
CA GLU A 292 18.33 4.72 9.74
C GLU A 292 18.49 4.74 8.22
N CYS A 293 19.32 3.86 7.64
CA CYS A 293 19.50 3.78 6.21
C CYS A 293 18.20 3.34 5.51
N ILE A 294 17.73 4.13 4.54
CA ILE A 294 16.54 3.81 3.73
C ILE A 294 16.89 3.14 2.40
N ASN A 295 18.13 2.67 2.21
CA ASN A 295 18.63 2.04 0.98
C ASN A 295 18.35 2.85 -0.31
N CYS A 296 18.39 4.18 -0.26
CA CYS A 296 18.06 5.04 -1.42
C CYS A 296 19.19 5.16 -2.47
N GLY A 297 20.40 4.67 -2.18
CA GLY A 297 21.52 4.64 -3.13
C GLY A 297 22.16 5.99 -3.45
N ALA A 298 21.79 7.08 -2.77
CA ALA A 298 22.38 8.40 -3.04
C ALA A 298 23.89 8.44 -2.77
N CYS A 299 24.33 7.80 -1.69
CA CYS A 299 25.75 7.66 -1.35
C CYS A 299 26.52 6.79 -2.35
N VAL A 300 25.88 5.77 -2.95
CA VAL A 300 26.47 4.93 -4.01
C VAL A 300 26.79 5.80 -5.23
N ASP A 301 25.78 6.50 -5.76
CA ASP A 301 25.95 7.38 -6.92
C ASP A 301 27.01 8.47 -6.70
N ALA A 302 27.05 9.06 -5.50
CA ALA A 302 28.03 10.09 -5.14
C ALA A 302 29.45 9.51 -5.01
N CYS A 303 29.58 8.31 -4.45
CA CYS A 303 30.85 7.63 -4.28
C CYS A 303 31.42 7.21 -5.63
N ASP A 304 30.64 6.57 -6.49
CA ASP A 304 31.10 6.10 -7.81
C ASP A 304 31.57 7.26 -8.70
N GLN A 305 30.85 8.39 -8.68
CA GLN A 305 31.29 9.60 -9.38
C GLN A 305 32.58 10.17 -8.81
N THR A 306 32.83 9.98 -7.52
CA THR A 306 34.08 10.40 -6.89
C THR A 306 35.20 9.43 -7.25
N MET A 307 34.99 8.12 -7.15
CA MET A 307 35.96 7.09 -7.52
C MET A 307 36.42 7.25 -8.97
N SER A 308 35.49 7.48 -9.90
CA SER A 308 35.80 7.76 -11.31
C SER A 308 36.72 8.98 -11.50
N LYS A 309 36.54 10.06 -10.72
CA LYS A 309 37.41 11.26 -10.79
C LYS A 309 38.83 11.00 -10.27
N PHE A 310 39.01 10.02 -9.40
CA PHE A 310 40.31 9.62 -8.87
C PHE A 310 40.94 8.45 -9.65
N GLY A 311 40.20 7.83 -10.58
CA GLY A 311 40.67 6.68 -11.36
C GLY A 311 40.53 5.34 -10.62
N TYR A 312 39.76 5.29 -9.54
CA TYR A 312 39.48 4.05 -8.80
C TYR A 312 38.30 3.29 -9.42
N ARG A 313 38.24 1.98 -9.18
CA ARG A 313 37.09 1.15 -9.60
C ARG A 313 35.80 1.65 -8.91
N PRO A 314 34.62 1.57 -9.55
CA PRO A 314 33.36 1.86 -8.85
C PRO A 314 33.07 0.82 -7.75
N GLY A 315 31.99 1.00 -6.99
CA GLY A 315 31.48 0.02 -6.05
C GLY A 315 32.13 0.02 -4.66
N LEU A 316 32.81 1.10 -4.27
CA LEU A 316 33.32 1.25 -2.89
C LEU A 316 32.16 1.34 -1.87
N ILE A 317 31.04 1.93 -2.28
CA ILE A 317 29.74 1.78 -1.63
C ILE A 317 28.84 1.12 -2.67
N SER A 318 28.18 0.01 -2.34
CA SER A 318 27.35 -0.73 -3.28
C SER A 318 26.18 -1.45 -2.61
N TYR A 319 25.23 -1.96 -3.40
CA TYR A 319 24.17 -2.83 -2.90
C TYR A 319 24.72 -4.26 -2.75
N THR A 320 25.17 -4.61 -1.54
CA THR A 320 25.80 -5.89 -1.24
C THR A 320 25.42 -6.35 0.17
N SER A 321 25.70 -7.60 0.51
CA SER A 321 25.54 -8.13 1.86
C SER A 321 26.89 -8.17 2.58
N GLU A 322 26.88 -8.20 3.91
CA GLU A 322 28.09 -8.30 4.72
C GLU A 322 28.90 -9.55 4.38
N GLU A 323 28.22 -10.68 4.22
CA GLU A 323 28.86 -11.94 3.84
C GLU A 323 29.40 -11.94 2.39
N SER A 324 28.74 -11.23 1.48
CA SER A 324 29.24 -11.11 0.10
C SER A 324 30.57 -10.33 0.05
N LEU A 325 30.79 -9.40 0.99
CA LEU A 325 32.07 -8.68 1.12
C LEU A 325 33.19 -9.57 1.71
N THR A 326 32.85 -10.57 2.52
CA THR A 326 33.82 -11.55 3.06
C THR A 326 34.07 -12.74 2.12
N GLY A 327 33.42 -12.75 0.94
CA GLY A 327 33.53 -13.83 -0.05
C GLY A 327 32.59 -15.01 0.19
N GLN A 328 31.66 -14.90 1.13
CA GLN A 328 30.67 -15.93 1.45
C GLN A 328 29.34 -15.66 0.73
N THR A 329 29.01 -16.49 -0.26
CA THR A 329 27.71 -16.44 -0.96
C THR A 329 27.00 -17.79 -0.86
N PRO A 330 26.36 -18.11 0.27
CA PRO A 330 25.66 -19.39 0.40
C PRO A 330 24.43 -19.44 -0.53
N PRO A 331 24.07 -20.64 -1.01
CA PRO A 331 22.88 -20.84 -1.83
C PRO A 331 21.59 -20.47 -1.08
N LEU A 332 20.60 -19.96 -1.81
CA LEU A 332 19.33 -19.46 -1.24
C LEU A 332 18.61 -20.48 -0.34
N TRP A 333 18.75 -21.78 -0.61
CA TRP A 333 18.10 -22.82 0.19
C TRP A 333 18.64 -22.91 1.64
N GLN A 334 19.83 -22.37 1.93
CA GLN A 334 20.39 -22.39 3.29
C GLN A 334 19.82 -21.27 4.16
N ARG A 335 19.15 -20.29 3.53
CA ARG A 335 18.54 -19.15 4.21
C ARG A 335 17.15 -19.53 4.73
N LYS A 336 17.10 -20.12 5.93
CA LYS A 336 15.84 -20.57 6.57
C LYS A 336 14.76 -19.51 6.62
N ARG A 337 15.12 -18.26 6.94
CA ARG A 337 14.18 -17.12 6.94
C ARG A 337 13.60 -16.86 5.55
N PHE A 338 14.42 -16.87 4.51
CA PHE A 338 13.97 -16.69 3.13
C PHE A 338 12.95 -17.77 2.72
N ILE A 339 13.23 -19.05 3.02
CA ILE A 339 12.30 -20.14 2.75
C ILE A 339 11.01 -19.97 3.55
N GLY A 340 11.10 -19.64 4.85
CA GLY A 340 9.94 -19.50 5.72
C GLY A 340 8.96 -18.42 5.24
N TYR A 341 9.46 -17.23 4.92
CA TYR A 341 8.62 -16.15 4.39
C TYR A 341 8.11 -16.44 2.98
N GLY A 342 8.92 -17.09 2.13
CA GLY A 342 8.50 -17.50 0.79
C GLY A 342 7.39 -18.55 0.82
N ALA A 343 7.50 -19.54 1.70
CA ALA A 343 6.48 -20.57 1.90
C ALA A 343 5.19 -19.98 2.48
N ALA A 344 5.30 -19.06 3.46
CA ALA A 344 4.14 -18.37 4.00
C ALA A 344 3.42 -17.53 2.94
N LEU A 345 4.17 -16.76 2.13
CA LEU A 345 3.60 -16.00 1.02
C LEU A 345 2.89 -16.91 0.01
N LEU A 346 3.52 -18.03 -0.36
CA LEU A 346 2.92 -19.00 -1.27
C LEU A 346 1.64 -19.60 -0.69
N ALA A 347 1.64 -19.98 0.59
CA ALA A 347 0.44 -20.48 1.27
C ALA A 347 -0.70 -19.46 1.25
N ILE A 348 -0.42 -18.19 1.54
CA ILE A 348 -1.42 -17.10 1.49
C ILE A 348 -1.96 -16.90 0.07
N LEU A 349 -1.10 -16.94 -0.95
CA LEU A 349 -1.52 -16.83 -2.35
C LEU A 349 -2.38 -18.03 -2.77
N CYS A 350 -2.03 -19.24 -2.31
CA CYS A 350 -2.84 -20.43 -2.55
C CYS A 350 -4.20 -20.34 -1.86
N THR A 351 -4.27 -19.91 -0.59
CA THR A 351 -5.57 -19.76 0.10
C THR A 351 -6.42 -18.69 -0.55
N MET A 352 -5.83 -17.57 -0.97
CA MET A 352 -6.53 -16.53 -1.72
C MET A 352 -7.05 -17.06 -3.07
N GLY A 353 -6.25 -17.83 -3.79
CA GLY A 353 -6.64 -18.44 -5.06
C GLY A 353 -7.79 -19.44 -4.89
N LEU A 354 -7.76 -20.25 -3.82
CA LEU A 354 -8.84 -21.18 -3.49
C LEU A 354 -10.12 -20.44 -3.13
N ASP A 355 -10.05 -19.37 -2.32
CA ASP A 355 -11.20 -18.55 -1.94
C ASP A 355 -11.88 -17.90 -3.16
N ILE A 356 -11.07 -17.40 -4.11
CA ILE A 356 -11.56 -16.87 -5.39
C ILE A 356 -12.22 -17.98 -6.22
N TYR A 357 -11.63 -19.17 -6.29
CA TYR A 357 -12.15 -20.29 -7.07
C TYR A 357 -13.46 -20.86 -6.50
N SER A 358 -13.59 -20.93 -5.18
CA SER A 358 -14.79 -21.41 -4.49
C SER A 358 -15.92 -20.38 -4.40
N ARG A 359 -15.78 -19.22 -5.04
CA ARG A 359 -16.76 -18.14 -4.94
C ARG A 359 -17.97 -18.43 -5.82
N ASP A 360 -19.12 -18.60 -5.18
CA ASP A 360 -20.38 -18.77 -5.90
C ASP A 360 -20.70 -17.53 -6.77
N PRO A 361 -21.09 -17.72 -8.04
CA PRO A 361 -21.42 -16.62 -8.95
C PRO A 361 -22.74 -15.93 -8.60
N ILE A 362 -23.58 -16.56 -7.78
CA ILE A 362 -24.90 -16.09 -7.39
C ILE A 362 -25.00 -16.14 -5.87
N THR A 363 -25.57 -15.10 -5.26
CA THR A 363 -25.99 -15.16 -3.86
C THR A 363 -27.46 -14.83 -3.73
N LEU A 364 -28.16 -15.63 -2.92
CA LEU A 364 -29.56 -15.44 -2.57
C LEU A 364 -29.65 -15.17 -1.06
N ASN A 365 -30.40 -14.13 -0.70
CA ASN A 365 -30.84 -13.88 0.67
C ASN A 365 -32.37 -13.73 0.71
N VAL A 366 -33.05 -14.65 1.38
CA VAL A 366 -34.50 -14.66 1.55
C VAL A 366 -34.87 -14.05 2.89
N ILE A 367 -35.60 -12.93 2.84
CA ILE A 367 -36.10 -12.24 4.04
C ILE A 367 -37.61 -12.38 4.06
N ARG A 368 -38.15 -13.09 5.05
CA ARG A 368 -39.61 -13.12 5.28
C ARG A 368 -40.06 -11.82 5.95
N ASP A 369 -41.23 -11.32 5.59
CA ASP A 369 -41.87 -10.25 6.35
C ASP A 369 -42.16 -10.73 7.78
N ARG A 370 -41.75 -9.93 8.76
CA ARG A 370 -41.92 -10.23 10.18
C ARG A 370 -43.22 -9.66 10.75
N GLN A 371 -43.83 -8.66 10.10
CA GLN A 371 -45.01 -7.97 10.60
C GLN A 371 -46.30 -8.73 10.34
N SER A 372 -46.35 -9.51 9.26
CA SER A 372 -47.46 -10.40 8.92
C SER A 372 -46.96 -11.85 8.93
N LEU A 373 -47.57 -12.69 9.78
CA LEU A 373 -47.31 -14.13 9.77
C LEU A 373 -47.87 -14.75 8.49
N TYR A 374 -49.14 -14.43 8.20
CA TYR A 374 -49.85 -14.77 7.00
C TYR A 374 -50.95 -13.74 6.71
N ARG A 375 -51.50 -13.76 5.50
CA ARG A 375 -52.74 -13.05 5.13
C ARG A 375 -53.71 -14.02 4.49
N GLU A 376 -54.98 -13.89 4.81
CA GLU A 376 -56.05 -14.60 4.11
C GLU A 376 -56.46 -13.79 2.87
N THR A 377 -56.47 -14.47 1.73
CA THR A 377 -56.96 -13.93 0.46
C THR A 377 -58.45 -14.23 0.30
N LEU A 378 -59.13 -13.45 -0.55
CA LEU A 378 -60.57 -13.61 -0.82
C LEU A 378 -60.93 -14.96 -1.48
N ASP A 379 -59.95 -15.66 -2.07
CA ASP A 379 -60.11 -16.94 -2.76
C ASP A 379 -59.77 -18.16 -1.87
N ASP A 380 -59.99 -18.08 -0.55
CA ASP A 380 -59.64 -19.13 0.43
C ASP A 380 -58.17 -19.59 0.37
N GLY A 381 -57.25 -18.64 0.09
CA GLY A 381 -55.80 -18.87 0.07
C GLY A 381 -55.09 -18.18 1.23
N ILE A 382 -54.03 -18.79 1.75
CA ILE A 382 -53.11 -18.21 2.71
C ILE A 382 -51.88 -17.67 1.98
N GLU A 383 -51.55 -16.40 2.20
CA GLU A 383 -50.44 -15.70 1.58
C GLU A 383 -49.33 -15.39 2.60
N ASN A 384 -48.07 -15.60 2.22
CA ASN A 384 -46.89 -15.14 2.95
C ASN A 384 -46.02 -14.28 2.04
N SER A 385 -45.50 -13.17 2.57
CA SER A 385 -44.65 -12.23 1.84
C SER A 385 -43.17 -12.43 2.16
N TYR A 386 -42.35 -12.40 1.12
CA TYR A 386 -40.89 -12.55 1.17
C TYR A 386 -40.24 -11.46 0.31
N LEU A 387 -39.01 -11.10 0.66
CA LEU A 387 -38.12 -10.27 -0.13
C LEU A 387 -36.89 -11.09 -0.48
N LEU A 388 -36.74 -11.42 -1.76
CA LEU A 388 -35.58 -12.15 -2.27
C LEU A 388 -34.56 -11.12 -2.71
N LYS A 389 -33.41 -11.07 -2.03
CA LYS A 389 -32.25 -10.32 -2.49
C LYS A 389 -31.36 -11.26 -3.29
N ILE A 390 -31.42 -11.15 -4.62
CA ILE A 390 -30.65 -11.97 -5.55
C ILE A 390 -29.52 -11.10 -6.10
N ARG A 391 -28.29 -11.59 -6.10
CA ARG A 391 -27.14 -10.85 -6.60
C ARG A 391 -26.43 -11.62 -7.70
N ASN A 392 -26.21 -10.95 -8.82
CA ASN A 392 -25.36 -11.40 -9.90
C ASN A 392 -23.91 -10.94 -9.61
N LYS A 393 -23.02 -11.86 -9.25
CA LYS A 393 -21.61 -11.53 -9.03
C LYS A 393 -20.76 -11.65 -10.30
N THR A 394 -21.38 -11.98 -11.44
CA THR A 394 -20.69 -12.10 -12.71
C THR A 394 -20.57 -10.76 -13.43
N GLN A 395 -19.75 -10.73 -14.48
CA GLN A 395 -19.52 -9.55 -15.32
C GLN A 395 -20.44 -9.48 -16.53
N GLN A 396 -21.49 -10.29 -16.54
CA GLN A 396 -22.47 -10.36 -17.62
C GLN A 396 -23.85 -10.26 -17.04
N ASP A 397 -24.77 -9.68 -17.81
CA ASP A 397 -26.18 -9.68 -17.45
C ASP A 397 -26.71 -11.12 -17.53
N LYS A 398 -27.53 -11.51 -16.55
CA LYS A 398 -27.99 -12.90 -16.41
C LYS A 398 -29.48 -12.96 -16.12
N HIS A 399 -30.09 -14.02 -16.64
CA HIS A 399 -31.46 -14.40 -16.32
C HIS A 399 -31.46 -15.51 -15.28
N TYR A 400 -32.21 -15.32 -14.21
CA TYR A 400 -32.37 -16.29 -13.15
C TYR A 400 -33.80 -16.80 -13.07
N GLN A 401 -33.96 -18.10 -12.87
CA GLN A 401 -35.21 -18.79 -12.61
C GLN A 401 -35.35 -19.05 -11.11
N ILE A 402 -36.54 -18.86 -10.58
CA ILE A 402 -36.86 -18.99 -9.17
C ILE A 402 -37.79 -20.18 -9.01
N GLU A 403 -37.32 -21.18 -8.29
CA GLU A 403 -38.05 -22.39 -7.96
C GLU A 403 -38.26 -22.47 -6.45
N ILE A 404 -39.37 -23.09 -6.07
CA ILE A 404 -39.66 -23.38 -4.66
C ILE A 404 -39.88 -24.87 -4.53
N SER A 405 -39.21 -25.46 -3.53
CA SER A 405 -39.43 -26.83 -3.14
C SER A 405 -39.97 -26.89 -1.72
N GLY A 406 -41.04 -27.65 -1.49
CA GLY A 406 -41.57 -27.95 -0.17
C GLY A 406 -42.84 -28.81 -0.25
N ALA A 407 -43.47 -29.05 0.89
CA ALA A 407 -44.59 -29.99 1.01
C ALA A 407 -45.92 -29.47 0.45
N LEU A 408 -46.06 -28.16 0.28
CA LEU A 408 -47.29 -27.51 -0.16
C LEU A 408 -47.16 -27.04 -1.62
N PRO A 409 -48.27 -26.97 -2.38
CA PRO A 409 -48.26 -26.48 -3.76
C PRO A 409 -48.26 -24.94 -3.79
N TYR A 410 -47.09 -24.36 -3.51
CA TYR A 410 -46.89 -22.92 -3.51
C TYR A 410 -47.11 -22.32 -4.91
N LYS A 411 -47.96 -21.31 -5.01
CA LYS A 411 -48.07 -20.47 -6.22
C LYS A 411 -47.19 -19.22 -6.08
N LEU A 412 -46.33 -19.03 -7.08
CA LEU A 412 -45.42 -17.89 -7.23
C LEU A 412 -46.08 -16.79 -8.05
N SER A 413 -45.91 -15.52 -7.65
CA SER A 413 -46.32 -14.36 -8.46
C SER A 413 -45.35 -14.06 -9.62
N THR A 414 -44.09 -14.47 -9.52
CA THR A 414 -43.07 -14.34 -10.57
C THR A 414 -42.05 -15.47 -10.43
N ASN A 415 -41.60 -16.02 -11.57
CA ASN A 415 -40.68 -17.16 -11.63
C ASN A 415 -39.34 -16.83 -12.30
N SER A 416 -39.16 -15.66 -12.91
CA SER A 416 -37.92 -15.29 -13.58
C SER A 416 -37.57 -13.82 -13.39
N VAL A 417 -36.28 -13.51 -13.38
CA VAL A 417 -35.77 -12.15 -13.23
C VAL A 417 -34.49 -11.94 -14.04
N HIS A 418 -34.35 -10.76 -14.64
CA HIS A 418 -33.12 -10.31 -15.27
C HIS A 418 -32.34 -9.42 -14.29
N ILE A 419 -31.07 -9.70 -14.09
CA ILE A 419 -30.21 -8.94 -13.16
C ILE A 419 -28.92 -8.57 -13.90
N ALA A 420 -28.60 -7.27 -13.93
CA ALA A 420 -27.40 -6.78 -14.61
C ALA A 420 -26.12 -7.28 -13.92
N ALA A 421 -25.00 -7.22 -14.65
CA ALA A 421 -23.69 -7.56 -14.13
C ALA A 421 -23.35 -6.79 -12.83
N GLY A 422 -22.96 -7.52 -11.78
CA GLY A 422 -22.60 -6.92 -10.48
C GLY A 422 -23.76 -6.35 -9.66
N GLU A 423 -25.00 -6.43 -10.15
CA GLU A 423 -26.18 -5.86 -9.52
C GLU A 423 -26.78 -6.78 -8.44
N GLN A 424 -27.34 -6.16 -7.40
CA GLN A 424 -28.25 -6.83 -6.46
C GLN A 424 -29.68 -6.37 -6.75
N TYR A 425 -30.54 -7.32 -7.10
CA TYR A 425 -31.96 -7.09 -7.31
C TYR A 425 -32.77 -7.53 -6.10
N GLU A 426 -33.70 -6.68 -5.65
CA GLU A 426 -34.62 -6.98 -4.56
C GLU A 426 -36.00 -7.30 -5.13
N LEU A 427 -36.37 -8.58 -5.14
CA LEU A 427 -37.64 -9.06 -5.65
C LEU A 427 -38.62 -9.32 -4.49
N PRO A 428 -39.64 -8.46 -4.29
CA PRO A 428 -40.76 -8.79 -3.42
C PRO A 428 -41.56 -9.92 -4.06
N LEU A 429 -41.79 -10.99 -3.30
CA LEU A 429 -42.44 -12.20 -3.76
C LEU A 429 -43.48 -12.65 -2.74
N THR A 430 -44.62 -13.11 -3.23
CA THR A 430 -45.73 -13.59 -2.41
C THR A 430 -46.01 -15.04 -2.76
N LEU A 431 -46.15 -15.87 -1.73
CA LEU A 431 -46.50 -17.28 -1.87
C LEU A 431 -47.92 -17.49 -1.41
N THR A 432 -48.74 -18.09 -2.26
CA THR A 432 -50.13 -18.43 -1.93
C THR A 432 -50.31 -19.94 -1.91
N VAL A 433 -50.98 -20.45 -0.87
CA VAL A 433 -51.37 -21.86 -0.74
C VAL A 433 -52.87 -21.94 -0.42
N PRO A 434 -53.66 -22.80 -1.11
CA PRO A 434 -55.07 -23.00 -0.77
C PRO A 434 -55.24 -23.57 0.64
N VAL A 435 -56.16 -23.03 1.44
CA VAL A 435 -56.40 -23.46 2.84
C VAL A 435 -56.65 -24.96 2.96
N ALA A 436 -57.38 -25.54 2.00
CA ALA A 436 -57.74 -26.96 1.97
C ALA A 436 -56.55 -27.94 1.90
N GLN A 437 -55.35 -27.46 1.58
CA GLN A 437 -54.14 -28.27 1.40
C GLN A 437 -53.10 -28.02 2.51
N ILE A 438 -53.46 -27.24 3.54
CA ILE A 438 -52.58 -26.88 4.65
C ILE A 438 -52.80 -27.85 5.80
N ASP A 439 -51.85 -28.75 6.02
CA ASP A 439 -51.93 -29.74 7.11
C ASP A 439 -51.25 -29.26 8.41
N ASN A 440 -50.40 -28.24 8.35
CA ASN A 440 -49.64 -27.73 9.48
C ASN A 440 -49.52 -26.19 9.44
N ASN A 441 -49.58 -25.55 10.61
CA ASN A 441 -49.43 -24.09 10.78
C ASN A 441 -48.03 -23.58 10.42
N ARG A 442 -47.07 -24.49 10.25
CA ARG A 442 -45.68 -24.20 9.88
C ARG A 442 -45.18 -25.24 8.88
N SER A 443 -44.74 -24.77 7.71
CA SER A 443 -44.11 -25.60 6.69
C SER A 443 -42.74 -25.05 6.32
N ASN A 444 -41.73 -25.92 6.25
CA ASN A 444 -40.41 -25.52 5.75
C ASN A 444 -40.42 -25.53 4.23
N LEU A 445 -39.74 -24.56 3.63
CA LEU A 445 -39.61 -24.45 2.19
C LEU A 445 -38.20 -24.03 1.80
N LEU A 446 -37.81 -24.36 0.58
CA LEU A 446 -36.51 -24.04 0.01
C LEU A 446 -36.75 -23.15 -1.21
N PHE A 447 -36.23 -21.93 -1.18
CA PHE A 447 -36.08 -21.12 -2.38
C PHE A 447 -34.81 -21.57 -3.09
N LYS A 448 -34.91 -21.87 -4.39
CA LYS A 448 -33.78 -22.16 -5.26
C LYS A 448 -33.78 -21.15 -6.41
N VAL A 449 -32.63 -20.53 -6.63
CA VAL A 449 -32.41 -19.62 -7.76
C VAL A 449 -31.37 -20.26 -8.66
N THR A 450 -31.69 -20.42 -9.93
CA THR A 450 -30.85 -21.11 -10.93
C THR A 450 -30.61 -20.19 -12.12
N GLU A 451 -29.40 -20.18 -12.66
CA GLU A 451 -29.11 -19.48 -13.92
C GLU A 451 -29.80 -20.18 -15.09
N ALA A 452 -30.54 -19.43 -15.92
CA ALA A 452 -31.32 -20.00 -17.02
C ALA A 452 -30.44 -20.71 -18.07
N ASP A 453 -29.25 -20.17 -18.33
CA ASP A 453 -28.32 -20.68 -19.35
C ASP A 453 -27.35 -21.75 -18.80
N ALA A 454 -27.23 -21.88 -17.48
CA ALA A 454 -26.30 -22.80 -16.81
C ALA A 454 -26.94 -23.40 -15.54
N PRO A 455 -27.71 -24.50 -15.66
CA PRO A 455 -28.47 -25.07 -14.55
C PRO A 455 -27.64 -25.51 -13.35
N ASP A 456 -26.33 -25.78 -13.56
CA ASP A 456 -25.38 -26.14 -12.53
C ASP A 456 -25.10 -24.97 -11.57
N ASN A 457 -25.28 -23.73 -12.03
CA ASN A 457 -25.16 -22.53 -11.20
C ASN A 457 -26.49 -22.27 -10.49
N SER A 458 -26.65 -22.87 -9.31
CA SER A 458 -27.81 -22.64 -8.46
C SER A 458 -27.43 -22.36 -7.01
N VAL A 459 -28.22 -21.52 -6.36
CA VAL A 459 -28.12 -21.22 -4.93
C VAL A 459 -29.46 -21.47 -4.28
N SER A 460 -29.45 -22.00 -3.06
CA SER A 460 -30.69 -22.29 -2.34
C SER A 460 -30.65 -21.81 -0.89
N GLN A 461 -31.80 -21.39 -0.38
CA GLN A 461 -31.95 -20.94 0.99
C GLN A 461 -33.28 -21.40 1.58
N LYS A 462 -33.20 -21.92 2.80
CA LYS A 462 -34.36 -22.38 3.57
C LYS A 462 -35.13 -21.19 4.14
N SER A 463 -36.44 -21.31 4.12
CA SER A 463 -37.37 -20.39 4.77
C SER A 463 -38.55 -21.18 5.35
N VAL A 464 -39.53 -20.46 5.89
CA VAL A 464 -40.70 -21.01 6.55
C VAL A 464 -41.95 -20.32 6.02
N PHE A 465 -42.99 -21.11 5.75
CA PHE A 465 -44.35 -20.68 5.49
C PHE A 465 -45.19 -20.87 6.75
N PHE A 466 -45.96 -19.85 7.12
CA PHE A 466 -46.88 -19.89 8.24
C PHE A 466 -48.32 -19.88 7.74
N ALA A 467 -49.16 -20.61 8.44
CA ALA A 467 -50.60 -20.68 8.20
C ALA A 467 -51.35 -20.63 9.55
N PRO A 468 -52.67 -20.34 9.53
CA PRO A 468 -53.50 -20.26 10.72
C PRO A 468 -53.36 -21.46 11.66
#